data_AF-A0A6M3LK15-F1
#
_entry.id   AF-A0A6M3LK15-F1
#
_cell.length_a   1.000
_cell.length_b   1.000
_cell.length_c   1.000
_cell.angle_alpha   90.00
_cell.angle_beta   90.00
_cell.angle_gamma   90.00
#
_symmetry.space_group_name_H-M   'P 1'
#
loop_
_entity.id
_entity.type
_entity.pdbx_description
1 polymer ?
#
loop_
_entity_poly.entity_id
_entity_poly.type
_entity_poly.pdbx_seq_one_letter_code
_entity_poly.pdbx_strand_id
1 'polypeptide(L)'
;MKIINEETKKKIIKELLHVWDIIGGDCLRNLEECGENPVMSRNHVAEVVCDANFLESYMSKENEDAIKEFRKLKYGGPAWKKIINEAFLYKTYGW
;
A
#
# COMPACT_ATOMS: atom_id res chain seq x y z
N MET A 1 -7.22 0.34 21.59
CA MET A 1 -6.98 0.48 20.13
C MET A 1 -5.76 1.36 19.97
N LYS A 2 -4.66 0.89 19.36
CA LYS A 2 -3.44 1.70 19.23
C LYS A 2 -3.70 2.80 18.21
N ILE A 3 -3.54 4.05 18.61
CA ILE A 3 -3.77 5.22 17.76
C ILE A 3 -2.43 5.59 17.13
N ILE A 4 -2.34 5.52 15.80
CA ILE A 4 -1.21 6.09 15.07
C ILE A 4 -1.43 7.60 15.01
N ASN A 5 -0.42 8.37 15.44
CA ASN A 5 -0.51 9.84 15.38
C ASN A 5 -0.50 10.33 13.91
N GLU A 6 -0.92 11.57 13.68
CA GLU A 6 -1.08 12.11 12.34
C GLU A 6 0.23 12.22 11.55
N GLU A 7 1.36 12.48 12.21
CA GLU A 7 2.66 12.55 11.54
C GLU A 7 3.12 11.16 11.06
N THR A 8 3.07 10.17 11.92
CA THR A 8 3.38 8.77 11.58
C THR A 8 2.46 8.27 10.48
N LYS A 9 1.17 8.60 10.54
CA LYS A 9 0.20 8.25 9.50
C LYS A 9 0.59 8.83 8.13
N LYS A 10 0.99 10.10 8.07
CA LYS A 10 1.45 10.73 6.82
C LYS A 10 2.68 10.02 6.24
N LYS A 11 3.64 9.64 7.09
CA LYS A 11 4.81 8.86 6.68
C LYS A 11 4.40 7.50 6.12
N ILE A 12 3.48 6.79 6.78
CA ILE A 12 2.96 5.51 6.28
C ILE A 12 2.30 5.68 4.92
N ILE A 13 1.41 6.65 4.75
CA ILE A 13 0.72 6.91 3.47
C ILE A 13 1.73 7.20 2.36
N LYS A 14 2.73 8.05 2.64
CA LYS A 14 3.80 8.37 1.70
C LYS A 14 4.50 7.10 1.21
N GLU A 15 4.84 6.19 2.13
CA GLU A 15 5.53 4.95 1.78
C GLU A 15 4.64 3.96 1.03
N LEU A 16 3.36 3.82 1.39
CA LEU A 16 2.43 2.95 0.66
C LEU A 16 2.27 3.40 -0.81
N LEU A 17 2.18 4.72 -1.02
CA LEU A 17 2.12 5.30 -2.36
C LEU A 17 3.45 5.13 -3.09
N HIS A 18 4.57 5.38 -2.42
CA HIS A 18 5.90 5.20 -3.00
C HIS A 18 6.13 3.77 -3.51
N VAL A 19 5.77 2.76 -2.71
CA VAL A 19 5.89 1.36 -3.12
C VAL A 19 4.99 1.06 -4.32
N TRP A 20 3.75 1.56 -4.33
CA TRP A 20 2.86 1.42 -5.48
C TRP A 20 3.42 2.08 -6.74
N ASP A 21 4.02 3.26 -6.64
CA ASP A 21 4.64 3.95 -7.78
C ASP A 21 5.81 3.14 -8.38
N ILE A 22 6.49 2.32 -7.57
CA ILE A 22 7.58 1.45 -8.04
C ILE A 22 7.03 0.19 -8.71
N ILE A 23 6.09 -0.52 -8.06
CA ILE A 23 5.70 -1.87 -8.50
C ILE A 23 4.43 -1.90 -9.36
N GLY A 24 3.60 -0.85 -9.30
CA GLY A 24 2.27 -0.84 -9.88
C GLY A 24 2.27 -0.98 -11.39
N GLY A 25 3.23 -0.36 -12.08
CA GLY A 25 3.37 -0.47 -13.54
C GLY A 25 3.62 -1.91 -13.99
N ASP A 26 4.49 -2.63 -13.29
CA ASP A 26 4.80 -4.04 -13.59
C ASP A 26 3.62 -4.96 -13.25
N CYS A 27 2.93 -4.71 -12.14
CA CYS A 27 1.72 -5.46 -11.80
C CYS A 27 0.65 -5.35 -12.90
N LEU A 28 0.42 -4.15 -13.42
CA LEU A 28 -0.61 -3.90 -14.43
C LEU A 28 -0.21 -4.46 -15.80
N ARG A 29 1.09 -4.34 -16.17
CA ARG A 29 1.62 -4.94 -17.39
C ARG A 29 1.49 -6.46 -17.39
N ASN A 30 1.76 -7.12 -16.26
CA ASN A 30 1.62 -8.56 -16.15
C ASN A 30 0.17 -9.02 -16.38
N LEU A 31 -0.83 -8.24 -15.94
CA LEU A 31 -2.24 -8.54 -16.22
C LEU A 31 -2.51 -8.46 -17.73
N GLU A 32 -2.05 -7.40 -18.38
CA GLU A 32 -2.19 -7.22 -19.84
C GLU A 32 -1.51 -8.36 -20.63
N GLU A 33 -0.30 -8.76 -20.24
CA GLU A 33 0.44 -9.87 -20.86
C GLU A 33 -0.24 -11.23 -20.65
N CYS A 34 -1.01 -11.40 -19.57
CA CYS A 34 -1.85 -12.57 -19.33
C CYS A 34 -3.20 -12.54 -20.08
N GLY A 35 -3.47 -11.47 -20.85
CA GLY A 35 -4.75 -11.26 -21.52
C GLY A 35 -5.87 -10.80 -20.59
N GLU A 36 -5.53 -10.33 -19.39
CA GLU A 36 -6.46 -9.72 -18.45
C GLU A 36 -6.54 -8.20 -18.65
N ASN A 37 -7.57 -7.57 -18.07
CA ASN A 37 -7.69 -6.12 -18.05
C ASN A 37 -6.65 -5.53 -17.09
N PRO A 38 -5.78 -4.58 -17.49
CA PRO A 38 -4.75 -3.96 -16.65
C PRO A 38 -5.36 -2.98 -15.64
N VAL A 39 -6.28 -3.47 -14.80
CA VAL A 39 -6.99 -2.71 -13.78
C VAL A 39 -7.06 -3.54 -12.49
N MET A 40 -6.53 -2.98 -11.40
CA MET A 40 -6.58 -3.57 -10.07
C MET A 40 -7.55 -2.81 -9.17
N SER A 41 -8.31 -3.55 -8.36
CA SER A 41 -9.12 -2.94 -7.29
C SER A 41 -8.22 -2.35 -6.20
N ARG A 42 -8.69 -1.33 -5.49
CA ARG A 42 -7.99 -0.79 -4.31
C ARG A 42 -7.58 -1.87 -3.30
N ASN A 43 -8.41 -2.88 -3.10
CA ASN A 43 -8.11 -3.94 -2.15
C ASN A 43 -6.93 -4.79 -2.63
N HIS A 44 -6.88 -5.13 -3.93
CA HIS A 44 -5.73 -5.84 -4.50
C HIS A 44 -4.46 -4.98 -4.51
N VAL A 45 -4.57 -3.67 -4.80
CA VAL A 45 -3.44 -2.74 -4.66
C VAL A 45 -2.91 -2.75 -3.22
N ALA A 46 -3.80 -2.64 -2.24
CA ALA A 46 -3.43 -2.67 -0.83
C ALA A 46 -2.79 -4.00 -0.42
N GLU A 47 -3.30 -5.13 -0.90
CA GLU A 47 -2.75 -6.47 -0.67
C GLU A 47 -1.32 -6.59 -1.22
N VAL A 48 -1.12 -6.21 -2.48
CA VAL A 48 0.21 -6.28 -3.13
C VAL A 48 1.20 -5.35 -2.45
N VAL A 49 0.84 -4.09 -2.21
CA VAL A 49 1.72 -3.12 -1.55
C VAL A 49 2.03 -3.54 -0.11
N CYS A 50 1.05 -4.08 0.61
CA CYS A 50 1.24 -4.50 2.01
C CYS A 50 1.83 -5.90 2.14
N ASP A 51 2.12 -6.60 1.04
CA ASP A 51 2.92 -7.81 1.08
C ASP A 51 4.24 -7.53 1.82
N ALA A 52 4.67 -8.47 2.66
CA ALA A 52 5.90 -8.32 3.44
C ALA A 52 7.10 -8.03 2.55
N ASN A 53 7.17 -8.70 1.39
CA ASN A 53 8.31 -8.59 0.49
C ASN A 53 8.34 -7.23 -0.21
N PHE A 54 7.21 -6.73 -0.70
CA PHE A 54 7.18 -5.47 -1.43
C PHE A 54 7.41 -4.27 -0.50
N LEU A 55 6.65 -4.17 0.59
CA LEU A 55 6.77 -3.01 1.47
C LEU A 55 8.17 -2.91 2.08
N GLU A 56 8.78 -4.02 2.50
CA GLU A 56 10.11 -3.98 3.13
C GLU A 56 11.24 -3.77 2.13
N SER A 57 11.10 -4.27 0.90
CA SER A 57 12.12 -4.12 -0.15
C SER A 57 12.14 -2.72 -0.75
N TYR A 58 10.99 -2.05 -0.81
CA TYR A 58 10.84 -0.79 -1.55
C TYR A 58 10.51 0.43 -0.67
N MET A 59 10.23 0.26 0.62
CA MET A 59 10.09 1.42 1.51
C MET A 59 11.41 2.18 1.69
N SER A 60 11.31 3.48 1.91
CA SER A 60 12.45 4.30 2.28
C SER A 60 12.95 3.99 3.70
N LYS A 61 14.27 4.05 3.89
CA LYS A 61 14.89 3.89 5.22
C LYS A 61 14.53 5.00 6.20
N GLU A 62 14.17 6.18 5.69
CA GLU A 62 13.75 7.33 6.51
C GLU A 62 12.46 7.03 7.30
N ASN A 63 11.54 6.27 6.71
CA ASN A 63 10.21 6.02 7.27
C ASN A 63 10.04 4.59 7.80
N GLU A 64 11.13 3.83 7.95
CA GLU A 64 11.10 2.43 8.39
C GLU A 64 10.36 2.24 9.72
N ASP A 65 10.57 3.14 10.69
CA ASP A 65 9.90 3.05 11.99
C ASP A 65 8.39 3.31 11.90
N ALA A 66 7.95 4.16 10.97
CA ALA A 66 6.53 4.38 10.71
C ALA A 66 5.89 3.11 10.13
N ILE A 67 6.59 2.41 9.23
CA ILE A 67 6.14 1.11 8.69
C ILE A 67 6.12 0.03 9.77
N LYS A 68 7.10 -0.03 10.68
CA LYS A 68 7.07 -0.94 11.83
C LYS A 68 5.85 -0.70 12.71
N GLU A 69 5.46 0.56 12.93
CA GLU A 69 4.22 0.88 13.65
C GLU A 69 2.96 0.47 12.88
N PHE A 70 2.94 0.65 11.56
CA PHE A 70 1.86 0.18 10.70
C PHE A 70 1.69 -1.35 10.76
N ARG A 71 2.79 -2.11 10.72
CA ARG A 71 2.80 -3.58 10.80
C ARG A 71 2.26 -4.12 12.13
N LYS A 72 2.26 -3.32 13.20
CA LYS A 72 1.64 -3.69 14.48
C LYS A 72 0.11 -3.63 14.44
N LEU A 73 -0.49 -3.00 13.42
CA LEU A 73 -1.94 -3.00 13.25
C LEU A 73 -2.42 -4.37 12.79
N LYS A 74 -3.61 -4.77 13.25
CA LYS A 74 -4.28 -5.96 12.74
C LYS A 74 -4.58 -5.77 11.25
N TYR A 75 -4.03 -6.64 10.41
CA TYR A 75 -4.31 -6.69 8.97
C TYR A 75 -5.83 -6.73 8.71
N GLY A 76 -6.32 -5.87 7.81
CA GLY A 76 -7.76 -5.73 7.53
C GLY A 76 -8.60 -5.15 8.67
N GLY A 77 -8.00 -4.80 9.82
CA GLY A 77 -8.67 -4.17 10.95
C GLY A 77 -9.07 -2.71 10.68
N PRO A 78 -9.91 -2.08 11.53
CA PRO A 78 -10.43 -0.74 11.28
C PRO A 78 -9.37 0.34 11.10
N ALA A 79 -8.32 0.34 11.94
CA ALA A 79 -7.22 1.30 11.84
C ALA A 79 -6.39 1.10 10.56
N TRP A 80 -6.11 -0.15 10.20
CA TRP A 80 -5.41 -0.49 8.96
C TRP A 80 -6.21 -0.03 7.74
N LYS A 81 -7.51 -0.37 7.68
CA LYS A 81 -8.42 0.02 6.60
C LYS A 81 -8.54 1.53 6.45
N LYS A 82 -8.57 2.27 7.57
CA LYS A 82 -8.60 3.73 7.55
C LYS A 82 -7.38 4.30 6.81
N ILE A 83 -6.17 3.82 7.15
CA ILE A 83 -4.93 4.27 6.50
C ILE A 83 -4.91 3.89 5.02
N ILE A 84 -5.30 2.66 4.68
CA ILE A 84 -5.37 2.20 3.29
C ILE A 84 -6.34 3.02 2.46
N ASN A 85 -7.52 3.35 3.00
CA ASN A 85 -8.50 4.19 2.32
C ASN A 85 -8.04 5.65 2.18
N GLU A 86 -7.18 6.13 3.09
CA GLU A 86 -6.56 7.47 3.00
C GLU A 86 -5.38 7.49 2.01
N ALA A 87 -4.64 6.39 1.88
CA ALA A 87 -3.56 6.25 0.90
C ALA A 87 -4.10 6.07 -0.52
N PHE A 88 -5.00 5.10 -0.70
CA PHE A 88 -5.52 4.72 -2.00
C PHE A 88 -6.95 5.24 -2.19
N LEU A 89 -7.07 6.43 -2.77
CA LEU A 89 -8.33 7.16 -2.88
C LEU A 89 -9.27 6.62 -3.98
N TYR A 90 -8.73 6.00 -5.02
CA TYR A 90 -9.52 5.52 -6.15
C TYR A 90 -10.07 4.11 -5.89
N LYS A 91 -11.19 3.77 -6.54
CA LYS A 91 -11.75 2.41 -6.47
C LYS A 91 -10.89 1.40 -7.22
N THR A 92 -10.26 1.86 -8.30
CA THR A 92 -9.46 1.06 -9.22
C THR A 92 -8.23 1.85 -9.68
N TYR A 93 -7.17 1.12 -10.05
CA TYR A 93 -5.90 1.63 -10.53
C TYR A 93 -5.52 0.86 -11.79
N GLY A 94 -5.17 1.55 -12.87
CA GLY A 94 -4.99 0.93 -14.18
C GLY A 94 -5.15 1.93 -15.33
N TRP A 95 -5.09 1.43 -16.56
CA TRP A 95 -5.35 2.19 -17.79
C TRP A 95 -6.38 1.49 -18.67
#